data_AF-A0A246UAJ8-F1
#
_entry.id   AF-A0A246UAJ8-F1
#
_cell.length_a   1.000
_cell.length_b   1.000
_cell.length_c   1.000
_cell.angle_alpha   90.00
_cell.angle_beta   90.00
_cell.angle_gamma   90.00
#
_symmetry.space_group_name_H-M   'P 1'
#
loop_
_entity.id
_entity.type
_entity.pdbx_description
1 polymer ?
#
loop_
_entity_poly.entity_id
_entity_poly.type
_entity_poly.pdbx_seq_one_letter_code
_entity_poly.pdbx_strand_id
1 'polypeptide(L)'
;MLRSMVRAFALCAVVAALAGCVDANTPTLVPVAAPFDPPLNLPGVAHHICVGDGNFMYREAKKQYELRAGMGGYPIDPAVEEATATAAAHRQYVTCLSSQGYRIAR
;
A
#
# COMPACT_ATOMS: atom_id res chain seq x y z
N MET A 1 4.14 15.26 41.92
CA MET A 1 3.05 15.17 40.92
C MET A 1 3.34 15.97 39.65
N LEU A 2 3.61 17.29 39.73
CA LEU A 2 3.82 18.16 38.55
C LEU A 2 4.90 17.66 37.57
N ARG A 3 6.04 17.19 38.09
CA ARG A 3 7.16 16.67 37.29
C ARG A 3 6.80 15.38 36.50
N SER A 4 5.84 14.61 36.99
CA SER A 4 5.35 13.38 36.33
C SER A 4 4.36 13.71 35.21
N MET A 5 3.49 14.70 35.42
CA MET A 5 2.56 15.19 34.39
C MET A 5 3.31 15.83 33.23
N VAL A 6 4.32 16.67 33.50
CA VAL A 6 5.15 17.30 32.45
C VAL A 6 5.85 16.23 31.59
N ARG A 7 6.36 15.16 32.21
CA ARG A 7 6.94 14.03 31.47
C ARG A 7 5.92 13.28 30.62
N ALA A 8 4.71 13.06 31.14
CA ALA A 8 3.64 12.41 30.38
C ALA A 8 3.19 13.24 29.17
N PHE A 9 3.07 14.57 29.33
CA PHE A 9 2.77 15.47 28.22
C PHE A 9 3.89 15.53 27.19
N ALA A 10 5.15 15.55 27.62
CA ALA A 10 6.30 15.52 26.71
C ALA A 10 6.34 14.20 25.91
N LEU A 11 6.05 13.06 26.54
CA LEU A 11 5.95 11.78 25.84
C LEU A 11 4.80 11.76 24.83
N CYS A 12 3.62 12.28 25.19
CA CYS A 12 2.50 12.38 24.27
C CYS A 12 2.81 13.29 23.08
N ALA A 13 3.50 14.41 23.32
CA ALA A 13 3.93 15.34 22.26
C ALA A 13 4.94 14.69 21.30
N VAL A 14 5.89 13.90 21.82
CA VAL A 14 6.85 13.16 21.00
C VAL A 14 6.16 12.06 20.19
N VAL A 15 5.21 11.33 20.78
CA VAL A 15 4.42 10.33 20.06
C VAL A 15 3.55 10.96 18.97
N ALA A 16 2.92 12.12 19.25
CA ALA A 16 2.14 12.85 18.27
C ALA A 16 3.02 13.40 17.12
N ALA A 17 4.21 13.90 17.43
CA ALA A 17 5.18 14.34 16.42
C ALA A 17 5.68 13.18 15.55
N LEU A 18 5.96 12.02 16.15
CA LEU A 18 6.36 10.81 15.43
C LEU A 18 5.21 10.22 14.59
N ALA A 19 3.96 10.32 15.06
CA ALA A 19 2.78 9.94 14.27
C ALA A 19 2.54 10.88 13.09
N GLY A 20 3.07 12.10 13.13
CA GLY A 20 3.05 13.07 12.03
C GLY A 20 4.12 12.82 10.96
N CYS A 21 5.10 11.93 11.21
CA CYS A 21 6.03 11.46 10.18
C CYS A 21 5.31 10.46 9.27
N VAL A 22 4.36 10.96 8.47
CA VAL A 22 3.79 10.20 7.36
C VAL A 22 4.94 10.02 6.36
N ASP A 23 5.34 8.78 6.13
CA ASP A 23 6.26 8.46 5.04
C ASP A 23 5.66 9.07 3.76
N ALA A 24 6.38 10.02 3.15
CA ALA A 24 5.91 10.73 1.96
C ALA A 24 5.62 9.79 0.78
N ASN A 25 6.12 8.55 0.83
CA ASN A 25 5.85 7.52 -0.15
C ASN A 25 4.56 6.71 0.13
N THR A 26 3.95 6.88 1.31
CA THR A 26 2.71 6.17 1.65
C THR A 26 1.49 6.96 1.16
N PRO A 27 0.63 6.38 0.32
CA PRO A 27 -0.54 7.08 -0.18
C PRO A 27 -1.52 7.37 0.95
N THR A 28 -2.08 8.57 0.96
CA THR A 28 -3.15 8.90 1.90
C THR A 28 -4.41 8.10 1.53
N LEU A 29 -4.88 7.27 2.46
CA LEU A 29 -6.07 6.44 2.27
C LEU A 29 -7.29 7.11 2.90
N VAL A 30 -8.35 7.26 2.10
CA VAL A 30 -9.61 7.89 2.52
C VAL A 30 -10.71 6.83 2.52
N PRO A 31 -11.46 6.68 3.62
CA PRO A 31 -12.58 5.75 3.67
C PRO A 31 -13.68 6.20 2.70
N VAL A 32 -14.27 5.26 1.97
CA VAL A 32 -15.26 5.57 0.92
C VAL A 32 -16.66 5.83 1.50
N ALA A 33 -17.04 5.12 2.57
CA ALA A 33 -18.40 5.13 3.12
C ALA A 33 -18.48 5.57 4.60
N ALA A 34 -17.46 6.25 5.12
CA ALA A 34 -17.49 6.76 6.49
C ALA A 34 -18.59 7.83 6.68
N PRO A 35 -19.34 7.81 7.80
CA PRO A 35 -19.22 6.91 8.96
C PRO A 35 -20.11 5.65 8.91
N PHE A 36 -20.87 5.45 7.83
CA PHE A 36 -21.93 4.43 7.77
C PHE A 36 -21.42 3.00 7.60
N ASP A 37 -20.26 2.84 6.96
CA ASP A 37 -19.59 1.55 6.82
C ASP A 37 -18.09 1.72 7.15
N PRO A 38 -17.66 1.32 8.36
CA PRO A 38 -16.27 1.48 8.77
C PRO A 38 -15.37 0.53 7.94
N PRO A 39 -14.16 0.98 7.56
CA PRO A 39 -13.22 0.13 6.85
C PRO A 39 -12.86 -1.13 7.63
N LEU A 40 -12.59 -2.22 6.91
CA LEU A 40 -12.28 -3.53 7.51
C LEU A 40 -11.04 -3.49 8.42
N ASN A 41 -10.05 -2.68 8.05
CA ASN A 41 -8.80 -2.50 8.78
C ASN A 41 -8.44 -1.01 8.91
N LEU A 42 -7.56 -0.68 9.86
CA LEU A 42 -6.95 0.66 9.95
C LEU A 42 -6.13 0.96 8.67
N PRO A 43 -5.99 2.24 8.26
CA PRO A 43 -5.34 2.60 7.00
C PRO A 43 -3.95 2.00 6.81
N GLY A 44 -3.09 2.06 7.83
CA GLY A 44 -1.74 1.49 7.76
C GLY A 44 -1.73 -0.03 7.61
N VAL A 45 -2.64 -0.73 8.29
CA VAL A 45 -2.77 -2.19 8.17
C VAL A 45 -3.27 -2.56 6.77
N ALA A 46 -4.27 -1.84 6.27
CA ALA A 46 -4.81 -2.04 4.93
C ALA A 46 -3.72 -1.84 3.86
N HIS A 47 -2.93 -0.76 3.99
CA HIS A 47 -1.79 -0.48 3.11
C HIS A 47 -0.79 -1.65 3.08
N HIS A 48 -0.32 -2.13 4.24
CA HIS A 48 0.68 -3.20 4.29
C HIS A 48 0.18 -4.52 3.71
N ILE A 49 -1.07 -4.90 3.98
CA ILE A 49 -1.68 -6.10 3.39
C ILE A 49 -1.70 -5.96 1.87
N CYS A 50 -2.20 -4.84 1.35
CA CYS A 50 -2.34 -4.63 -0.09
C CYS A 50 -0.99 -4.49 -0.80
N VAL A 51 0.04 -3.95 -0.16
CA VAL A 51 1.42 -3.95 -0.69
C VAL A 51 1.93 -5.38 -0.82
N GLY A 52 1.63 -6.25 0.14
CA GLY A 52 1.92 -7.68 0.07
C GLY A 52 1.31 -8.33 -1.18
N ASP A 53 0.01 -8.12 -1.39
CA ASP A 53 -0.72 -8.64 -2.56
C ASP A 53 -0.18 -8.06 -3.88
N GLY A 54 0.10 -6.76 -3.91
CA GLY A 54 0.72 -6.09 -5.06
C GLY A 54 2.09 -6.68 -5.41
N ASN A 55 2.95 -6.90 -4.42
CA ASN A 55 4.26 -7.52 -4.61
C ASN A 55 4.17 -8.97 -5.07
N PHE A 56 3.19 -9.73 -4.59
CA PHE A 56 2.90 -11.07 -5.09
C PHE A 56 2.54 -11.02 -6.57
N MET A 57 1.58 -10.16 -6.94
CA MET A 57 1.14 -10.01 -8.33
C MET A 57 2.21 -9.47 -9.26
N TYR A 58 3.11 -8.61 -8.78
CA TYR A 58 4.30 -8.17 -9.51
C TYR A 58 5.15 -9.38 -9.93
N ARG A 59 5.53 -10.23 -8.98
CA ARG A 59 6.38 -11.41 -9.25
C ARG A 59 5.70 -12.41 -10.16
N GLU A 60 4.41 -12.66 -9.93
CA GLU A 60 3.62 -13.53 -10.82
C GLU A 60 3.52 -12.96 -12.23
N ALA A 61 3.29 -11.66 -12.39
CA ALA A 61 3.23 -11.03 -13.71
C ALA A 61 4.54 -11.18 -14.50
N LYS A 62 5.70 -11.02 -13.85
CA LYS A 62 7.02 -11.27 -14.48
C LYS A 62 7.16 -12.71 -14.93
N LYS A 63 6.86 -13.66 -14.04
CA LYS A 63 6.88 -15.09 -14.37
C LYS A 63 5.95 -15.44 -15.53
N GLN A 64 4.75 -14.87 -15.57
CA GLN A 64 3.82 -15.06 -16.69
C GLN A 64 4.33 -14.41 -17.99
N TYR A 65 5.06 -13.30 -17.90
CA TYR A 65 5.69 -12.66 -19.07
C TYR A 65 6.80 -13.53 -19.64
N GLU A 66 7.71 -14.02 -18.79
CA GLU A 66 8.79 -14.95 -19.16
C GLU A 66 8.24 -16.21 -19.83
N LEU A 67 7.18 -16.81 -19.26
CA LEU A 67 6.52 -17.98 -19.84
C LEU A 67 5.93 -17.69 -21.22
N ARG A 68 5.29 -16.52 -21.41
CA ARG A 68 4.74 -16.11 -22.73
C ARG A 68 5.86 -15.88 -23.75
N ALA A 69 6.95 -15.24 -23.35
CA ALA A 69 8.12 -15.04 -24.20
C ALA A 69 8.74 -16.38 -24.61
N GLY A 70 8.89 -17.31 -23.66
CA GLY A 70 9.38 -18.66 -23.93
C GLY A 70 8.49 -19.46 -24.88
N MET A 71 7.17 -19.40 -24.71
CA MET A 71 6.21 -20.06 -25.63
C MET A 71 6.18 -19.41 -27.02
N GLY A 72 6.32 -18.09 -27.08
CA GLY A 72 6.30 -17.34 -28.34
C GLY A 72 7.62 -17.29 -29.09
N GLY A 73 8.73 -17.75 -28.47
CA GLY A 73 10.05 -17.78 -29.08
C GLY A 73 10.65 -16.40 -29.37
N TYR A 74 10.20 -15.36 -28.65
CA TYR A 74 10.68 -13.99 -28.82
C TYR A 74 11.53 -13.55 -27.62
N PRO A 75 12.48 -12.61 -27.82
CA PRO A 75 13.31 -12.11 -26.73
C PRO A 75 12.47 -11.34 -25.69
N ILE A 76 12.86 -11.46 -24.43
CA ILE A 76 12.26 -10.68 -23.33
C ILE A 76 12.70 -9.22 -23.48
N ASP A 77 11.73 -8.32 -23.67
CA ASP A 77 11.94 -6.89 -23.49
C ASP A 77 11.76 -6.55 -21.99
N PRO A 78 12.85 -6.18 -21.28
CA PRO A 78 12.81 -5.91 -19.84
C PRO A 78 11.99 -4.67 -19.49
N ALA A 79 11.88 -3.68 -20.39
CA ALA A 79 11.10 -2.48 -20.12
C ALA A 79 9.60 -2.78 -20.17
N VAL A 80 9.17 -3.60 -21.13
CA VAL A 80 7.78 -4.03 -21.28
C VAL A 80 7.40 -5.00 -20.17
N GLU A 81 8.29 -5.92 -19.81
CA GLU A 81 8.10 -6.83 -18.68
C GLU A 81 7.85 -6.04 -17.38
N GLU A 82 8.73 -5.08 -17.08
CA GLU A 82 8.65 -4.27 -15.87
C GLU A 82 7.36 -3.44 -15.86
N ALA A 83 7.05 -2.73 -16.94
CA ALA A 83 5.84 -1.94 -17.06
C ALA A 83 4.57 -2.80 -16.85
N THR A 84 4.57 -4.03 -17.39
CA THR A 84 3.45 -4.97 -17.24
C THR A 84 3.31 -5.44 -15.79
N ALA A 85 4.43 -5.77 -15.14
CA ALA A 85 4.46 -6.22 -13.77
C ALA A 85 4.04 -5.11 -12.79
N THR A 86 4.56 -3.89 -12.95
CA THR A 86 4.16 -2.73 -12.14
C THR A 86 2.69 -2.41 -12.32
N ALA A 87 2.18 -2.44 -13.56
CA ALA A 87 0.76 -2.20 -13.82
C ALA A 87 -0.14 -3.27 -13.17
N ALA A 88 0.25 -4.54 -13.22
CA ALA A 88 -0.47 -5.62 -12.56
C ALA A 88 -0.49 -5.46 -11.03
N ALA A 89 0.68 -5.17 -10.45
CA ALA A 89 0.84 -4.91 -9.02
C ALA A 89 -0.03 -3.74 -8.55
N HIS A 90 -0.02 -2.64 -9.30
CA HIS A 90 -0.82 -1.45 -8.98
C HIS A 90 -2.33 -1.75 -9.03
N ARG A 91 -2.81 -2.48 -10.04
CA ARG A 91 -4.21 -2.88 -10.12
C ARG A 91 -4.62 -3.76 -8.93
N GLN A 92 -3.77 -4.71 -8.56
CA GLN A 92 -4.02 -5.55 -7.38
C GLN A 92 -4.09 -4.72 -6.11
N TYR A 93 -3.12 -3.81 -5.92
CA TYR A 93 -3.06 -2.91 -4.77
C TYR A 93 -4.33 -2.07 -4.62
N VAL A 94 -4.75 -1.39 -5.70
CA VAL A 94 -5.96 -0.56 -5.69
C VAL A 94 -7.22 -1.40 -5.46
N THR A 95 -7.29 -2.60 -6.04
CA THR A 95 -8.41 -3.52 -5.84
C THR A 95 -8.52 -3.97 -4.39
N CYS A 96 -7.39 -4.33 -3.77
CA CYS A 96 -7.33 -4.68 -2.35
C CYS A 96 -7.71 -3.49 -1.44
N LEU A 97 -7.30 -2.27 -1.76
CA LEU A 97 -7.73 -1.10 -0.98
C LEU A 97 -9.24 -0.89 -1.09
N SER A 98 -9.80 -1.03 -2.30
CA SER A 98 -11.22 -0.87 -2.53
C SER A 98 -12.06 -1.91 -1.77
N SER A 99 -11.60 -3.16 -1.68
CA SER A 99 -12.27 -4.20 -0.90
C SER A 99 -12.17 -3.96 0.62
N GLN A 100 -11.15 -3.21 1.07
CA GLN A 100 -11.03 -2.77 2.46
C GLN A 100 -11.82 -1.49 2.78
N GLY A 101 -12.53 -0.92 1.80
CA GLY A 101 -13.35 0.29 1.97
C GLY A 101 -12.58 1.60 1.82
N TYR A 102 -11.39 1.57 1.20
CA TYR A 102 -10.55 2.75 0.98
C TYR A 102 -10.43 3.14 -0.49
N ARG A 103 -10.18 4.43 -0.71
CA ARG A 103 -9.64 4.97 -1.96
C ARG A 103 -8.36 5.77 -1.68
N ILE A 104 -7.50 5.87 -2.69
CA ILE A 104 -6.31 6.71 -2.63
C ILE A 104 -6.73 8.17 -2.85
N ALA A 105 -6.29 9.09 -2.00
CA ALA A 105 -6.43 10.52 -2.25
C ALA A 105 -5.51 10.91 -3.42
N ARG A 106 -6.06 11.64 -4.40
CA ARG A 106 -5.27 12.24 -5.49
C ARG A 106 -4.56 13.49 -5.03
#